data_AF-A0A7X1WE95-F1
#
_entry.id   AF-A0A7X1WE95-F1
#
_cell.length_a   1.000
_cell.length_b   1.000
_cell.length_c   1.000
_cell.angle_alpha   90.00
_cell.angle_beta   90.00
_cell.angle_gamma   90.00
#
_symmetry.space_group_name_H-M   'P 1'
#
loop_
_entity.id
_entity.type
_entity.pdbx_description
1 polymer ?
#
loop_
_entity_poly.entity_id
_entity_poly.type
_entity_poly.pdbx_seq_one_letter_code
_entity_poly.pdbx_strand_id
1 'polypeptide(L)'
;MPDPHPLNQAVIAQALHDLRNGQLRRAKSMGFDDAALEALKHPAMASLLANATVKWCSVSVNKEVLHHLLSQVNDVTREIEEIDRLLRLGASTELISKFYGLTHQEIALRRDVIGLPKRKGRHPVLTEEQDADL
;
A
#
# COMPACT_ATOMS: atom_id res chain seq x y z
N MET A 1 -11.49 40.24 1.06
CA MET A 1 -11.75 39.57 -0.24
C MET A 1 -12.13 38.13 0.09
N PRO A 2 -13.07 37.50 -0.63
CA PRO A 2 -13.37 36.09 -0.42
C PRO A 2 -12.16 35.27 -0.87
N ASP A 3 -11.73 34.31 -0.04
CA ASP A 3 -10.60 33.44 -0.38
C ASP A 3 -10.96 32.51 -1.55
N PRO A 4 -10.01 32.22 -2.45
CA PRO A 4 -10.21 31.23 -3.51
C PRO A 4 -10.66 29.87 -2.96
N HIS A 5 -11.53 29.19 -3.70
CA HIS A 5 -11.99 27.88 -3.27
C HIS A 5 -10.86 26.83 -3.45
N PRO A 6 -10.39 26.17 -2.38
CA PRO A 6 -9.19 25.32 -2.42
C PRO A 6 -9.32 24.12 -3.37
N LEU A 7 -10.54 23.58 -3.55
CA LEU A 7 -10.75 22.50 -4.53
C LEU A 7 -10.56 22.97 -5.98
N ASN A 8 -10.93 24.22 -6.30
CA ASN A 8 -10.73 24.75 -7.65
C ASN A 8 -9.23 24.85 -7.95
N GLN A 9 -8.44 25.30 -6.98
CA GLN A 9 -6.98 25.36 -7.09
C GLN A 9 -6.36 23.97 -7.29
N ALA A 10 -6.77 22.99 -6.48
CA ALA A 10 -6.26 21.62 -6.59
C ALA A 10 -6.55 21.00 -7.97
N VAL A 11 -7.78 21.17 -8.47
CA VAL A 11 -8.19 20.62 -9.77
C VAL A 11 -7.46 21.33 -10.92
N ILE A 12 -7.29 22.66 -10.87
CA ILE A 12 -6.52 23.39 -11.89
C ILE A 12 -5.05 22.98 -11.88
N ALA A 13 -4.45 22.86 -10.70
CA ALA A 13 -3.06 22.41 -10.58
C ALA A 13 -2.88 21.02 -11.21
N GLN A 14 -3.80 20.10 -10.97
CA GLN A 14 -3.77 18.76 -11.57
C GLN A 14 -4.01 18.81 -13.09
N ALA A 15 -4.99 19.59 -13.56
CA ALA A 15 -5.29 19.70 -14.99
C ALA A 15 -4.11 20.29 -15.77
N LEU A 16 -3.45 21.33 -15.24
CA LEU A 16 -2.25 21.91 -15.84
C LEU A 16 -1.07 20.93 -15.84
N HIS A 17 -0.92 20.13 -14.77
CA HIS A 17 0.08 19.06 -14.72
C HIS A 17 -0.15 18.02 -15.82
N ASP A 18 -1.39 17.57 -16.00
CA ASP A 18 -1.75 16.60 -17.03
C ASP A 18 -1.53 17.17 -18.43
N LEU A 19 -1.94 18.42 -18.68
CA LEU A 19 -1.72 19.14 -19.94
C LEU A 19 -0.22 19.22 -20.29
N ARG A 20 0.62 19.62 -19.33
CA ARG A 20 2.07 19.74 -19.51
C ARG A 20 2.73 18.40 -19.85
N ASN A 21 2.18 17.29 -19.36
CA ASN A 21 2.69 15.94 -19.57
C ASN A 21 2.02 15.22 -20.75
N GLY A 22 1.18 15.90 -21.55
CA GLY A 22 0.45 15.30 -22.67
C GLY A 22 -0.65 14.32 -22.26
N GLN A 23 -1.09 14.34 -21.00
CA GLN A 23 -2.06 13.42 -20.42
C GLN A 23 -3.51 13.92 -20.57
N LEU A 24 -3.88 14.38 -21.77
CA LEU A 24 -5.21 14.97 -22.06
C LEU A 24 -6.38 14.07 -21.66
N ARG A 25 -6.22 12.75 -21.78
CA ARG A 25 -7.24 11.77 -21.36
C ARG A 25 -7.57 11.85 -19.87
N ARG A 26 -6.57 12.13 -19.02
CA ARG A 26 -6.75 12.27 -17.57
C ARG A 26 -7.49 13.57 -17.24
N ALA A 27 -7.13 14.66 -17.90
CA ALA A 27 -7.85 15.92 -17.78
C ALA A 27 -9.32 15.79 -18.22
N LYS A 28 -9.59 15.10 -19.34
CA LYS A 28 -10.97 14.77 -19.76
C LYS A 28 -11.72 13.91 -18.74
N SER A 29 -11.05 12.95 -18.10
CA SER A 29 -11.68 12.11 -17.06
C SER A 29 -12.09 12.90 -15.81
N MET A 30 -11.49 14.07 -15.57
CA MET A 30 -11.91 15.00 -14.52
C MET A 30 -13.13 15.85 -14.90
N GLY A 31 -13.63 15.74 -16.14
CA GLY A 31 -14.79 16.48 -16.63
C GLY A 31 -14.45 17.73 -17.46
N PHE A 32 -13.18 17.97 -17.80
CA PHE A 32 -12.83 19.03 -18.74
C PHE A 32 -13.19 18.63 -20.17
N ASP A 33 -13.95 19.47 -20.86
CA ASP A 33 -14.20 19.35 -22.29
C ASP A 33 -13.06 19.96 -23.11
N ASP A 34 -13.11 19.79 -24.43
CA ASP A 34 -12.06 20.28 -25.33
C ASP A 34 -11.92 21.81 -25.29
N ALA A 35 -13.03 22.54 -25.11
CA ALA A 35 -13.02 24.00 -25.02
C ALA A 35 -12.34 24.48 -23.74
N ALA A 36 -12.62 23.84 -22.60
CA ALA A 36 -11.98 24.14 -21.33
C ALA A 36 -10.48 23.78 -21.35
N LEU A 37 -10.11 22.66 -21.95
CA LEU A 37 -8.70 22.28 -22.12
C LEU A 37 -7.94 23.27 -23.01
N GLU A 38 -8.55 23.77 -24.07
CA GLU A 38 -7.97 24.82 -24.91
C GLU A 38 -7.79 26.12 -24.12
N ALA A 39 -8.81 26.53 -23.34
CA ALA A 39 -8.74 27.71 -22.50
C ALA A 39 -7.61 27.61 -21.45
N LEU A 40 -7.37 26.43 -20.88
CA LEU A 40 -6.30 26.21 -19.89
C LEU A 40 -4.89 26.41 -20.44
N LYS A 41 -4.69 26.43 -21.77
CA LYS A 41 -3.40 26.80 -22.37
C LYS A 41 -3.06 28.27 -22.13
N HIS A 42 -4.05 29.12 -21.87
CA HIS A 42 -3.85 30.52 -21.55
C HIS A 42 -3.69 30.71 -20.03
N PRO A 43 -2.53 31.21 -19.54
CA PRO A 43 -2.28 31.37 -18.11
C PRO A 43 -3.32 32.24 -17.38
N ALA A 44 -3.88 33.24 -18.06
CA ALA A 44 -4.91 34.11 -17.51
C ALA A 44 -6.20 33.33 -17.18
N MET A 45 -6.61 32.42 -18.06
CA MET A 45 -7.82 31.59 -17.85
C MET A 45 -7.61 30.58 -16.73
N ALA A 46 -6.44 29.94 -16.69
CA ALA A 46 -6.09 29.04 -15.59
C ALA A 46 -6.08 29.76 -14.24
N SER A 47 -5.51 30.97 -14.18
CA SER A 47 -5.51 31.80 -12.97
C SER A 47 -6.92 32.21 -12.55
N LEU A 48 -7.78 32.60 -13.51
CA LEU A 48 -9.18 32.95 -13.23
C LEU A 48 -9.94 31.77 -12.62
N LEU A 49 -9.82 30.58 -13.20
CA LEU A 49 -10.51 29.38 -12.72
C LEU A 49 -10.00 28.93 -11.34
N ALA A 50 -8.67 29.00 -11.11
CA ALA A 50 -8.06 28.65 -9.84
C ALA A 50 -8.47 29.61 -8.71
N ASN A 51 -8.59 30.91 -9.03
CA ASN A 51 -8.91 31.96 -8.07
C ASN A 51 -10.40 32.27 -7.97
N ALA A 52 -11.25 31.51 -8.67
CA ALA A 52 -12.70 31.67 -8.58
C ALA A 52 -13.19 31.36 -7.15
N THR A 53 -13.98 32.28 -6.60
CA THR A 53 -14.59 32.17 -5.27
C THR A 53 -15.80 31.23 -5.28
N VAL A 54 -16.45 31.08 -6.45
CA VAL A 54 -17.54 30.13 -6.65
C VAL A 54 -16.96 28.73 -6.86
N LYS A 55 -17.49 27.76 -6.11
CA LYS A 55 -17.16 26.35 -6.28
C LYS A 55 -17.68 25.83 -7.63
N TRP A 56 -16.77 25.45 -8.51
CA TRP A 56 -17.11 24.79 -9.78
C TRP A 56 -16.60 23.33 -9.83
N CYS A 57 -15.70 22.94 -8.92
CA CYS A 57 -15.32 21.54 -8.72
C CYS A 57 -16.08 20.88 -7.57
N SER A 58 -16.53 19.65 -7.77
CA SER A 58 -16.93 18.76 -6.68
C SER A 58 -15.98 17.57 -6.61
N VAL A 59 -15.60 17.16 -5.40
CA VAL A 59 -14.76 15.99 -5.16
C VAL A 59 -15.54 15.03 -4.28
N SER A 60 -15.63 13.77 -4.70
CA SER A 60 -16.12 12.67 -3.89
C SER A 60 -15.00 11.68 -3.64
N VAL A 61 -14.92 11.19 -2.41
CA VAL A 61 -13.95 10.15 -2.03
C VAL A 61 -14.67 8.81 -2.08
N ASN A 62 -14.17 7.87 -2.85
CA ASN A 62 -14.63 6.48 -2.79
C ASN A 62 -14.13 5.87 -1.47
N LYS A 63 -15.01 5.83 -0.47
CA LYS A 63 -14.69 5.35 0.87
C LYS A 63 -14.30 3.87 0.87
N GLU A 64 -14.93 3.05 0.04
CA GLU A 64 -14.63 1.61 -0.04
C GLU A 64 -13.20 1.40 -0.54
N VAL A 65 -12.84 2.01 -1.67
CA VAL A 65 -11.48 1.93 -2.21
C VAL A 65 -10.46 2.53 -1.24
N LEU A 66 -10.77 3.67 -0.62
CA LEU A 66 -9.90 4.28 0.39
C LEU A 66 -9.65 3.32 1.56
N HIS A 67 -10.70 2.72 2.11
CA HIS A 67 -10.58 1.78 3.22
C HIS A 67 -9.85 0.51 2.83
N HIS A 68 -10.05 -0.01 1.61
CA HIS A 68 -9.27 -1.13 1.08
C HIS A 68 -7.77 -0.80 0.95
N LEU A 69 -7.43 0.38 0.43
CA LEU A 69 -6.03 0.82 0.34
C LEU A 69 -5.40 1.01 1.73
N LEU A 70 -6.15 1.54 2.70
CA LEU A 70 -5.70 1.68 4.08
C LEU A 70 -5.61 0.32 4.80
N SER A 71 -6.49 -0.63 4.50
CA SER A 71 -6.44 -1.97 5.08
C SER A 71 -5.26 -2.76 4.56
N GLN A 72 -4.91 -2.66 3.27
CA GLN A 72 -3.72 -3.33 2.71
C GLN A 72 -2.43 -2.99 3.47
N VAL A 73 -2.29 -1.75 3.96
CA VAL A 73 -1.13 -1.34 4.79
C VAL A 73 -1.19 -1.95 6.19
N ASN A 74 -2.38 -2.10 6.76
CA ASN A 74 -2.59 -2.77 8.03
C ASN A 74 -2.45 -4.30 7.92
N ASP A 75 -2.82 -4.88 6.79
CA ASP A 75 -2.84 -6.32 6.58
C ASP A 75 -1.42 -6.87 6.60
N VAL A 76 -0.46 -6.24 5.92
CA VAL A 76 0.95 -6.68 5.95
C VAL A 76 1.56 -6.57 7.36
N THR A 77 1.31 -5.47 8.08
CA THR A 77 1.88 -5.29 9.43
C THR A 77 1.24 -6.25 10.43
N ARG A 78 -0.09 -6.41 10.39
CA ARG A 78 -0.81 -7.35 11.26
C ARG A 78 -0.49 -8.79 10.96
N GLU A 79 -0.36 -9.16 9.68
CA GLU A 79 0.02 -10.51 9.28
C GLU A 79 1.42 -10.86 9.81
N ILE A 80 2.36 -9.92 9.72
CA ILE A 80 3.69 -10.07 10.32
C ILE A 80 3.62 -10.22 11.86
N GLU A 81 2.82 -9.41 12.56
CA GLU A 81 2.62 -9.50 14.00
C GLU A 81 1.95 -10.82 14.41
N GLU A 82 1.00 -11.31 13.62
CA GLU A 82 0.30 -12.57 13.83
C GLU A 82 1.23 -13.77 13.63
N ILE A 83 2.03 -13.77 12.56
CA ILE A 83 3.08 -14.77 12.32
C ILE A 83 4.06 -14.81 13.49
N ASP A 84 4.53 -13.66 13.97
CA ASP A 84 5.45 -13.58 15.12
C ASP A 84 4.81 -14.15 16.39
N ARG A 85 3.54 -13.82 16.64
CA ARG A 85 2.77 -14.36 17.78
C ARG A 85 2.65 -15.88 17.68
N LEU A 86 2.29 -16.41 16.51
CA LEU A 86 2.18 -17.86 16.28
C LEU A 86 3.52 -18.58 16.46
N LEU A 87 4.61 -18.01 15.95
CA LEU A 87 5.95 -18.56 16.12
C LEU A 87 6.37 -18.58 17.59
N ARG A 88 6.07 -17.53 18.37
CA ARG A 88 6.31 -17.48 19.82
C ARG A 88 5.47 -18.51 20.59
N LEU A 89 4.26 -18.80 20.12
CA LEU A 89 3.40 -19.85 20.66
C LEU A 89 3.80 -21.28 20.23
N GLY A 90 4.84 -21.42 19.41
CA GLY A 90 5.39 -22.72 19.03
C GLY A 90 4.79 -23.33 17.76
N ALA A 91 4.12 -22.53 16.92
CA ALA A 91 3.63 -22.99 15.62
C ALA A 91 4.73 -23.69 14.81
N SER A 92 4.37 -24.78 14.12
CA SER A 92 5.30 -25.50 13.26
C SER A 92 5.61 -24.68 12.00
N THR A 93 6.78 -24.92 11.42
CA THR A 93 7.17 -24.30 10.15
C THR A 93 6.20 -24.67 9.03
N GLU A 94 5.68 -25.89 9.05
CA GLU A 94 4.67 -26.37 8.10
C GLU A 94 3.34 -25.63 8.21
N LEU A 95 2.88 -25.32 9.43
CA LEU A 95 1.67 -24.53 9.65
C LEU A 95 1.84 -23.12 9.10
N ILE A 96 2.94 -22.44 9.44
CA ILE A 96 3.20 -21.08 8.96
C ILE A 96 3.33 -21.06 7.44
N SER A 97 4.01 -22.04 6.84
CA SER A 97 4.15 -22.13 5.38
C SER A 97 2.81 -22.33 4.68
N LYS A 98 1.93 -23.18 5.23
CA LYS A 98 0.62 -23.49 4.63
C LYS A 98 -0.37 -22.33 4.73
N PHE A 99 -0.41 -21.63 5.86
CA PHE A 99 -1.42 -20.60 6.12
C PHE A 99 -0.99 -19.19 5.70
N TYR A 100 0.31 -18.90 5.68
CA TYR A 100 0.84 -17.56 5.37
C TYR A 100 1.75 -17.55 4.13
N GLY A 101 2.01 -18.70 3.50
CA GLY A 101 2.77 -18.77 2.24
C GLY A 101 4.27 -18.54 2.37
N LEU A 102 4.81 -18.39 3.59
CA LEU A 102 6.25 -18.22 3.80
C LEU A 102 7.02 -19.50 3.44
N THR A 103 8.18 -19.31 2.84
CA THR A 103 9.16 -20.39 2.62
C THR A 103 9.85 -20.77 3.94
N HIS A 104 10.45 -21.97 3.99
CA HIS A 104 11.21 -22.44 5.16
C HIS A 104 12.37 -21.50 5.52
N GLN A 105 13.00 -20.85 4.53
CA GLN A 105 14.08 -19.89 4.73
C GLN A 105 13.56 -18.59 5.36
N GLU A 106 12.45 -18.05 4.86
CA GLU A 106 11.81 -16.85 5.43
C GLU A 106 11.35 -17.08 6.87
N ILE A 107 10.80 -18.28 7.17
CA ILE A 107 10.41 -18.65 8.54
C ILE A 107 11.64 -18.76 9.45
N ALA A 108 12.74 -19.37 8.97
CA ALA A 108 13.98 -19.48 9.74
C ALA A 108 14.59 -18.11 10.04
N LEU A 109 14.64 -17.21 9.04
CA LEU A 109 15.08 -15.83 9.20
C LEU A 109 14.19 -15.09 10.21
N ARG A 110 12.87 -15.22 10.09
CA ARG A 110 11.93 -14.57 11.01
C ARG A 110 12.13 -15.03 12.45
N ARG A 111 12.28 -16.34 12.68
CA ARG A 111 12.57 -16.91 14.00
C ARG A 111 13.85 -16.36 14.61
N ASP A 112 14.88 -16.13 13.80
CA ASP A 112 16.15 -15.52 14.22
C ASP A 112 15.93 -14.05 14.64
N VAL A 113 15.18 -13.29 13.83
CA VAL A 113 14.82 -11.88 14.12
C VAL A 113 14.06 -11.73 15.45
N ILE A 114 13.16 -12.66 15.79
CA ILE A 114 12.40 -12.64 17.06
C ILE A 114 13.09 -13.40 18.21
N GLY A 115 14.34 -13.83 18.02
CA GLY A 115 15.17 -14.45 19.06
C GLY A 115 14.72 -15.84 19.52
N LEU A 116 13.98 -16.57 18.69
CA LEU A 116 13.54 -17.92 19.03
C LEU A 116 14.69 -18.92 18.87
N PRO A 117 14.81 -19.91 19.79
CA PRO A 117 15.83 -20.93 19.69
C PRO A 117 15.68 -21.69 18.36
N LYS A 118 16.81 -21.94 17.71
CA LYS A 118 16.87 -22.83 16.55
C LYS A 118 16.39 -24.21 17.00
N ARG A 119 15.30 -24.71 16.39
CA ARG A 119 14.87 -26.09 16.65
C ARG A 119 16.00 -27.00 16.19
N LYS A 120 16.54 -27.80 17.11
CA LYS A 120 17.55 -28.81 16.79
C LYS A 120 16.96 -29.74 15.73
N GLY A 121 17.48 -29.67 14.50
CA GLY A 121 17.31 -30.74 13.54
C GLY A 121 18.11 -31.98 13.98
N ARG A 122 17.73 -33.16 13.45
CA ARG A 122 18.22 -34.51 13.74
C ARG A 122 18.53 -34.80 15.23
N HIS A 123 17.78 -35.74 15.80
CA HIS A 123 18.21 -36.41 17.02
C HIS A 123 19.64 -36.94 16.82
N PRO A 124 20.52 -36.86 17.84
CA PRO A 124 21.83 -37.50 17.78
C PRO A 124 21.62 -38.95 17.36
N VAL A 125 22.34 -39.38 16.32
CA VAL A 125 22.41 -40.80 15.96
C VAL A 125 23.01 -41.51 17.17
N LEU A 126 22.36 -42.56 17.65
CA LEU A 126 22.88 -43.42 18.72
C LEU A 126 24.29 -43.88 18.31
N THR A 127 25.24 -43.86 19.24
CA THR A 127 26.57 -44.44 18.99
C THR A 127 26.44 -45.96 18.88
N GLU A 128 27.36 -46.64 18.18
CA GLU A 128 27.33 -48.11 18.03
C GLU A 128 27.20 -48.85 19.38
N GLU A 129 27.78 -48.29 20.45
CA GLU A 129 27.68 -48.81 21.82
C GLU A 129 26.26 -48.77 22.40
N GLN A 130 25.42 -47.82 21.97
CA GLN A 130 24.04 -47.66 22.45
C GLN A 130 23.03 -48.55 21.67
N ASP A 131 23.44 -49.04 20.49
CA ASP A 131 22.63 -49.95 19.66
C ASP A 131 22.82 -51.42 20.07
N ALA A 132 23.92 -51.74 20.76
CA ALA A 132 24.27 -53.10 21.18
C ALA A 132 23.55 -53.59 22.46
N ASP A 133 22.89 -52.69 23.20
CA ASP A 133 22.18 -52.98 24.46
C ASP A 133 20.63 -52.97 24.32
N LEU A 134 20.11 -53.02 23.08
CA LEU A 134 18.68 -53.15 22.75
C LEU A 134 18.29 -54.60 22.41
#